data_AF-A0A661ZUU3-F1
#
_entry.id   AF-A0A661ZUU3-F1
#
_cell.length_a   1.000
_cell.length_b   1.000
_cell.length_c   1.000
_cell.angle_alpha   90.00
_cell.angle_beta   90.00
_cell.angle_gamma   90.00
#
_symmetry.space_group_name_H-M   'P 1'
#
loop_
_entity.id
_entity.type
_entity.pdbx_description
1 polymer ?
#
loop_
_entity_poly.entity_id
_entity_poly.type
_entity_poly.pdbx_seq_one_letter_code
_entity_poly.pdbx_strand_id
1 'polypeptide(L)' 'DIELLKLKSYVAIHYIEDKQILSDSFEQYTLKVFEAICPLNRFLNRAFD' A
#
# COMPACT_ATOMS: atom_id res chain seq x y z
N ASP A 1 6.68 -15.11 -2.49
CA ASP A 1 7.75 -14.09 -2.38
C ASP A 1 8.04 -13.36 -3.69
N ILE A 2 8.43 -14.03 -4.78
CA ILE A 2 8.60 -13.39 -6.10
C ILE A 2 7.34 -12.62 -6.56
N GLU A 3 6.14 -13.14 -6.30
CA GLU A 3 4.87 -12.46 -6.61
C GLU A 3 4.70 -11.10 -5.93
N LEU A 4 5.32 -10.88 -4.76
CA LEU A 4 5.26 -9.59 -4.06
C LEU A 4 6.05 -8.52 -4.82
N LEU A 5 7.02 -8.88 -5.67
CA LEU A 5 7.71 -7.92 -6.54
C LEU A 5 6.76 -7.29 -7.56
N LYS A 6 5.63 -7.92 -7.91
CA LYS A 6 4.61 -7.31 -8.77
C LYS A 6 3.90 -6.15 -8.07
N LEU A 7 3.81 -6.17 -6.74
CA LEU A 7 3.28 -5.08 -5.93
C LEU A 7 4.22 -3.88 -5.89
N LYS A 8 5.53 -4.03 -6.19
CA LYS A 8 6.50 -2.90 -6.24
C LYS A 8 6.03 -1.79 -7.18
N SER A 9 5.46 -2.16 -8.33
CA SER A 9 4.92 -1.21 -9.32
C SER A 9 3.72 -0.43 -8.79
N TYR A 10 2.98 -1.01 -7.83
CA TYR A 10 1.86 -0.41 -7.12
C TYR A 10 2.30 0.40 -5.89
N VAL A 11 3.49 0.10 -5.36
CA VAL A 11 3.92 0.48 -4.00
C VAL A 11 4.85 1.68 -3.97
N ALA A 12 5.41 2.13 -5.09
CA ALA A 12 6.19 3.37 -5.06
C ALA A 12 5.31 4.60 -4.81
N ILE A 13 4.10 4.67 -5.39
CA ILE A 13 3.20 5.82 -5.26
C ILE A 13 1.75 5.35 -5.48
N HIS A 14 0.90 5.49 -4.46
CA HIS A 14 -0.55 5.35 -4.60
C HIS A 14 -1.19 6.73 -4.60
N TYR A 15 -1.65 7.19 -5.77
CA TYR A 15 -2.25 8.52 -5.90
C TYR A 15 -3.66 8.54 -5.32
N ILE A 16 -3.95 9.60 -4.57
CA ILE A 16 -5.23 9.83 -3.93
C ILE A 16 -5.77 11.14 -4.47
N GLU A 17 -6.99 11.12 -5.01
CA GLU A 17 -7.66 12.32 -5.50
C GLU A 17 -8.27 13.12 -4.33
N ASP A 18 -8.40 14.44 -4.49
CA ASP A 18 -8.98 15.34 -3.48
C ASP A 18 -10.35 14.85 -3.00
N LYS A 19 -11.18 14.34 -3.91
CA LYS A 19 -12.51 13.80 -3.59
C LYS A 19 -12.46 12.57 -2.67
N GLN A 20 -11.39 11.79 -2.73
CA GLN A 20 -11.19 10.62 -1.86
C GLN A 20 -10.67 11.03 -0.49
N ILE A 21 -9.78 12.02 -0.43
CA ILE A 21 -9.31 12.63 0.83
C ILE A 21 -10.46 13.28 1.60
N LEU A 22 -11.35 13.97 0.89
CA LEU A 22 -12.50 14.65 1.48
C LEU A 22 -13.68 13.69 1.77
N SER A 23 -13.56 12.40 1.46
CA SER A 23 -14.63 11.44 1.74
C SER A 23 -14.66 11.04 3.21
N ASP A 24 -15.86 10.88 3.76
CA ASP A 24 -16.04 10.34 5.12
C ASP A 24 -15.47 8.92 5.27
N SER A 25 -15.27 8.22 4.16
CA SER A 25 -14.70 6.87 4.09
C SER A 25 -13.17 6.83 3.97
N PHE A 26 -12.49 7.99 4.00
CA PHE A 26 -11.06 8.07 3.70
C PHE A 26 -10.19 7.22 4.63
N GLU A 27 -10.55 7.14 5.91
CA GLU A 27 -9.84 6.31 6.89
C GLU A 27 -9.91 4.83 6.51
N GLN A 28 -11.11 4.33 6.20
CA GLN A 28 -11.31 2.94 5.79
C GLN A 28 -10.62 2.62 4.46
N TYR A 29 -10.62 3.59 3.54
CA TYR A 29 -9.88 3.47 2.28
C TYR A 29 -8.37 3.34 2.53
N THR A 30 -7.82 4.21 3.37
CA THR A 30 -6.41 4.22 3.75
C THR A 30 -6.00 2.90 4.38
N LEU A 31 -6.80 2.39 5.33
CA LEU A 31 -6.55 1.10 5.98
C LEU A 31 -6.46 -0.04 4.96
N LYS A 32 -7.37 -0.11 3.98
CA LYS A 32 -7.33 -1.14 2.93
C LYS A 32 -6.07 -1.06 2.07
N VAL A 33 -5.63 0.17 1.74
CA VAL A 33 -4.38 0.38 1.00
C VAL A 33 -3.19 -0.11 1.83
N PHE A 34 -3.16 0.21 3.13
CA PHE A 34 -2.10 -0.24 4.04
C PHE A 34 -2.09 -1.76 4.28
N GLU A 35 -3.25 -2.41 4.33
CA GLU A 35 -3.36 -3.86 4.41
C GLU A 35 -2.80 -4.54 3.16
N ALA A 36 -3.09 -3.99 1.97
CA ALA A 36 -2.62 -4.52 0.70
C ALA A 36 -1.09 -4.41 0.54
N ILE A 37 -0.47 -3.34 1.03
CA ILE A 37 0.99 -3.12 0.95
C ILE A 37 1.78 -3.84 2.06
N CYS A 38 1.15 -4.15 3.19
CA CYS A 38 1.82 -4.75 4.37
C CYS A 38 2.65 -6.00 4.04
N PRO A 39 2.18 -6.98 3.24
CA PRO A 39 2.97 -8.15 2.85
C PRO A 39 4.24 -7.80 2.08
N LEU A 40 4.18 -6.82 1.17
CA LEU A 40 5.36 -6.35 0.44
C LEU A 40 6.31 -5.62 1.39
N ASN A 41 5.80 -4.74 2.25
CA ASN A 41 6.64 -4.01 3.20
C ASN A 41 7.40 -4.97 4.12
N ARG A 42 6.72 -6.02 4.62
CA ARG A 42 7.35 -7.09 5.39
C ARG A 42 8.39 -7.86 4.56
N PHE A 43 8.10 -8.17 3.29
CA PHE A 43 9.05 -8.85 2.41
C PHE A 43 10.32 -8.02 2.15
N LEU A 44 10.19 -6.72 1.89
CA LEU A 44 11.32 -5.82 1.69
C LEU A 44 12.15 -5.65 2.97
N ASN A 45 11.50 -5.56 4.13
CA ASN A 45 12.18 -5.42 5.42
C ASN A 45 12.97 -6.67 5.82
N ARG A 46 12.66 -7.87 5.32
CA ARG A 46 13.49 -9.08 5.54
C ARG A 46 14.91 -8.97 5.00
N ALA A 47 15.17 -8.07 4.04
CA ALA A 47 16.52 -7.82 3.55
C ALA A 47 17.34 -6.91 4.49
N PHE A 48 16.67 -6.26 5.44
CA PHE A 48 17.26 -5.35 6.43
C PHE A 48 17.31 -5.94 7.85
N ASP A 49 16.64 -7.08 8.09
CA ASP A 49 16.79 -7.94 9.29
C ASP A 49 17.98 -8.89 9.13
#